data_AF-A0A4Y2DXW7-F1
#
_entry.id   AF-A0A4Y2DXW7-F1
#
_cell.length_a   1.000
_cell.length_b   1.000
_cell.length_c   1.000
_cell.angle_alpha   90.00
_cell.angle_beta   90.00
_cell.angle_gamma   90.00
#
_symmetry.space_group_name_H-M   'P 1'
#
loop_
_entity.id
_entity.type
_entity.pdbx_description
1 polymer ?
#
loop_
_entity_poly.entity_id
_entity_poly.type
_entity_poly.pdbx_seq_one_letter_code
_entity_poly.pdbx_strand_id
1 'polypeptide(L)'
;MRSIKVFLRDKRNNLVEEALQFAKDACEEMDIPVVKKRTIRRKAILPREKATDEPLTLDQELKWSVLKCIDRFQQEIDTRCEGMKFITNRFAVMEPSNRIETSETELSKFLQSLVENYYELSADGVLTKIPRIRRFRKSRQSSKRRGWTSLRFSEFVVEYELFDSVPNLFLASRFFLTLCVSVASCERNFSKLIKNCCLENETSKQLSFH
;
A
#
# COMPACT_ATOMS: atom_id res chain seq x y z
N MET A 1 5.87 6.42 -3.98
CA MET A 1 5.41 5.21 -4.71
C MET A 1 6.03 5.07 -6.10
N ARG A 2 5.87 6.05 -7.02
CA ARG A 2 6.41 5.95 -8.40
C ARG A 2 7.92 5.68 -8.45
N SER A 3 8.71 6.35 -7.62
CA SER A 3 10.17 6.15 -7.56
C SER A 3 10.56 4.74 -7.10
N ILE A 4 9.83 4.15 -6.14
CA ILE A 4 10.06 2.76 -5.68
C ILE A 4 9.71 1.77 -6.79
N LYS A 5 8.62 2.01 -7.52
CA LYS A 5 8.23 1.17 -8.66
C LYS A 5 9.29 1.16 -9.76
N VAL A 6 9.83 2.33 -10.09
CA VAL A 6 10.93 2.48 -11.08
C VAL A 6 12.18 1.77 -10.56
N PHE A 7 12.56 2.03 -9.30
CA PHE A 7 13.71 1.38 -8.67
C PHE A 7 13.65 -0.15 -8.73
N LEU A 8 12.53 -0.77 -8.35
CA LEU A 8 12.37 -2.23 -8.37
C LEU A 8 12.43 -2.80 -9.78
N ARG A 9 11.93 -2.07 -10.78
CA ARG A 9 11.98 -2.49 -12.19
C ARG A 9 13.41 -2.43 -12.73
N ASP A 10 14.12 -1.35 -12.44
CA ASP A 10 15.45 -1.10 -12.99
C ASP A 10 16.53 -1.95 -12.30
N LYS A 11 16.38 -2.21 -11.00
CA LYS A 11 17.34 -2.97 -10.19
C LYS A 11 16.97 -4.44 -9.99
N ARG A 12 15.88 -4.94 -10.61
CA ARG A 12 15.35 -6.31 -10.41
C ARG A 12 16.44 -7.38 -10.44
N ASN A 13 17.24 -7.44 -11.51
CA ASN A 13 18.27 -8.46 -11.64
C ASN A 13 19.45 -8.23 -10.68
N ASN A 14 19.85 -6.97 -10.49
CA ASN A 14 20.94 -6.64 -9.58
C ASN A 14 20.61 -7.02 -8.13
N LEU A 15 19.38 -6.76 -7.68
CA LEU A 15 18.91 -7.15 -6.35
C LEU A 15 18.94 -8.67 -6.15
N VAL A 16 18.70 -9.44 -7.21
CA VAL A 16 18.76 -10.90 -7.15
C VAL A 16 20.21 -11.36 -7.01
N GLU A 17 21.12 -10.81 -7.81
CA GLU A 17 22.54 -11.15 -7.71
C GLU A 17 23.14 -10.72 -6.35
N GLU A 18 22.80 -9.52 -5.86
CA GLU A 18 23.20 -9.03 -4.54
C GLU A 18 22.66 -9.92 -3.42
N ALA A 19 21.39 -10.36 -3.50
CA ALA A 19 20.80 -11.26 -2.51
C ALA A 19 21.42 -12.66 -2.53
N LEU A 20 21.76 -13.18 -3.71
CA LEU A 20 22.45 -14.46 -3.86
C LEU A 20 23.87 -14.38 -3.32
N GLN A 21 24.59 -13.29 -3.59
CA GLN A 21 25.93 -13.08 -3.05
C GLN A 21 25.89 -12.95 -1.53
N PHE A 22 24.98 -12.14 -0.99
CA PHE A 22 24.78 -12.02 0.45
C PHE A 22 24.48 -13.38 1.12
N ALA A 23 23.65 -14.22 0.49
CA ALA A 23 23.37 -15.55 1.01
C ALA A 23 24.60 -16.47 0.97
N LYS A 24 25.45 -16.36 -0.06
CA LYS A 24 26.73 -17.10 -0.16
C LYS A 24 27.70 -16.65 0.92
N ASP A 25 27.92 -15.35 1.06
CA ASP A 25 28.80 -14.76 2.07
C ASP A 25 28.37 -15.18 3.49
N ALA A 26 27.07 -15.16 3.78
CA ALA A 26 26.52 -15.59 5.07
C ALA A 26 26.65 -17.10 5.32
N CYS A 27 26.63 -17.94 4.27
CA CYS A 27 26.89 -19.37 4.42
C CYS A 27 28.37 -19.66 4.68
N GLU A 28 29.27 -18.90 4.03
CA GLU A 28 30.71 -18.98 4.27
C GLU A 28 31.06 -18.54 5.70
N GLU A 29 30.48 -17.44 6.19
CA GLU A 29 30.70 -16.97 7.57
C GLU A 29 30.24 -17.98 8.63
N MET A 30 29.21 -18.77 8.34
CA MET A 30 28.67 -19.78 9.26
C MET A 30 29.18 -21.22 9.00
N ASP A 31 30.23 -21.39 8.18
CA ASP A 31 30.77 -22.71 7.79
C ASP A 31 29.72 -23.69 7.23
N ILE A 32 28.66 -23.17 6.61
CA ILE A 32 27.60 -23.99 6.01
C ILE A 32 28.04 -24.42 4.61
N PRO A 33 28.14 -25.73 4.32
CA PRO A 33 28.50 -26.19 2.98
C PRO A 33 27.40 -25.82 1.97
N VAL A 34 27.71 -24.88 1.09
CA VAL A 34 26.81 -24.36 0.03
C VAL A 34 26.45 -25.44 -1.00
N VAL A 35 27.29 -26.47 -1.16
CA VAL A 35 27.09 -27.56 -2.12
C VAL A 35 26.47 -28.78 -1.43
N LYS A 36 25.16 -28.78 -1.18
CA LYS A 36 24.45 -30.05 -0.96
C LYS A 36 24.29 -30.75 -2.30
N LYS A 37 25.18 -31.71 -2.59
CA LYS A 37 24.95 -32.73 -3.64
C LYS A 37 23.63 -33.44 -3.29
N ARG A 38 22.51 -33.04 -3.89
CA ARG A 38 21.29 -33.85 -3.82
C ARG A 38 21.62 -35.19 -4.46
N THR A 39 21.52 -36.28 -3.70
CA THR A 39 21.51 -37.63 -4.27
C THR A 39 20.18 -37.81 -4.98
N ILE A 40 20.11 -37.32 -6.22
CA ILE A 40 18.95 -37.54 -7.08
C ILE A 40 18.94 -39.03 -7.40
N ARG A 41 17.94 -39.77 -6.88
CA ARG A 41 17.65 -41.13 -7.36
C ARG A 41 17.31 -41.02 -8.84
N ARG A 42 18.29 -41.27 -9.71
CA ARG A 42 18.08 -41.39 -11.16
C ARG A 42 17.09 -42.53 -11.38
N LYS A 43 15.89 -42.23 -11.86
CA LYS A 43 15.04 -43.25 -12.49
C LYS A 43 15.77 -43.70 -13.76
N ALA A 44 15.88 -45.01 -13.97
CA ALA A 44 16.53 -45.56 -15.15
C ALA A 44 15.79 -45.09 -16.42
N ILE A 45 16.51 -44.41 -17.30
CA ILE A 45 15.99 -43.94 -18.59
C ILE A 45 15.98 -45.13 -19.55
N LEU A 46 14.81 -45.45 -20.13
CA LEU A 46 14.68 -46.43 -21.20
C LEU A 46 15.30 -45.87 -22.50
N PRO A 47 15.90 -46.71 -23.37
CA PRO A 47 16.62 -46.27 -24.57
C PRO A 47 15.67 -45.79 -25.67
N ARG A 48 15.02 -44.64 -25.46
CA ARG A 48 14.37 -43.77 -26.47
C ARG A 48 13.74 -42.50 -25.90
N GLU A 49 13.62 -42.36 -24.58
CA GLU A 49 13.03 -41.18 -23.96
C GLU A 49 14.10 -40.09 -23.78
N LYS A 50 13.94 -38.96 -24.48
CA LYS A 50 14.65 -37.73 -24.15
C LYS A 50 13.95 -37.14 -22.91
N ALA A 51 14.55 -37.31 -21.74
CA ALA A 51 14.13 -36.56 -20.55
C ALA A 51 14.53 -35.10 -20.75
N THR A 52 13.56 -34.23 -21.03
CA THR A 52 13.75 -32.78 -21.19
C THR A 52 13.96 -32.07 -19.85
N ASP A 53 13.67 -32.76 -18.74
CA ASP A 53 13.65 -32.16 -17.41
C ASP A 53 14.97 -32.40 -16.68
N GLU A 54 16.00 -31.64 -17.03
CA GLU A 54 17.17 -31.51 -16.18
C GLU A 54 16.76 -30.77 -14.89
N PRO A 55 16.98 -31.34 -13.70
CA PRO A 55 16.62 -30.69 -12.44
C PRO A 55 17.38 -29.37 -12.30
N LEU A 56 16.67 -28.29 -11.97
CA LEU A 56 17.30 -26.99 -11.71
C LEU A 56 18.38 -27.13 -10.62
N THR A 57 19.49 -26.44 -10.79
CA THR A 57 20.51 -26.35 -9.75
C THR A 57 19.99 -25.55 -8.56
N LEU A 58 20.55 -25.77 -7.36
CA LEU A 58 20.14 -25.06 -6.16
C LEU A 58 20.26 -23.52 -6.31
N ASP A 59 21.27 -23.05 -7.03
CA ASP A 59 21.48 -21.64 -7.36
C ASP A 59 20.36 -21.10 -8.28
N GLN A 60 19.93 -21.90 -9.27
CA GLN A 60 18.77 -21.56 -10.10
C GLN A 60 17.48 -21.54 -9.26
N GLU A 61 17.21 -22.54 -8.41
CA GLU A 61 16.04 -22.57 -7.53
C GLU A 61 15.96 -21.33 -6.63
N LEU A 62 17.08 -20.94 -6.01
CA LEU A 62 17.18 -19.73 -5.18
C LEU A 62 16.93 -18.47 -6.01
N LYS A 63 17.55 -18.35 -7.19
CA LYS A 63 17.35 -17.24 -8.11
C LYS A 63 15.88 -17.06 -8.49
N TRP A 64 15.21 -18.16 -8.84
CA TRP A 64 13.77 -18.19 -9.13
C TRP A 64 12.92 -17.77 -7.92
N SER A 65 13.29 -18.23 -6.72
CA SER A 65 12.60 -17.87 -5.47
C SER A 65 12.68 -16.37 -5.17
N VAL A 66 13.87 -15.77 -5.29
CA VAL A 66 14.08 -14.33 -5.07
C VAL A 66 13.33 -13.51 -6.13
N LEU A 67 13.39 -13.90 -7.40
CA LEU A 67 12.64 -13.26 -8.48
C LEU A 67 11.13 -13.28 -8.20
N LYS A 68 10.59 -14.42 -7.77
CA LYS A 68 9.18 -14.55 -7.40
C LYS A 68 8.79 -13.62 -6.24
N CYS A 69 9.68 -13.45 -5.27
CA CYS A 69 9.49 -12.49 -4.17
C CYS A 69 9.45 -11.04 -4.67
N ILE A 70 10.38 -10.64 -5.55
CA ILE A 70 10.41 -9.28 -6.12
C ILE A 70 9.16 -9.02 -6.96
N ASP A 71 8.76 -10.00 -7.80
CA ASP A 71 7.58 -9.87 -8.65
C ASP A 71 6.30 -9.75 -7.81
N ARG A 72 6.17 -10.55 -6.75
CA ARG A 72 5.06 -10.43 -5.79
C ARG A 72 5.07 -9.08 -5.08
N PHE A 73 6.24 -8.61 -4.66
CA PHE A 73 6.37 -7.29 -4.02
C PHE A 73 5.95 -6.16 -4.96
N GLN A 74 6.32 -6.26 -6.24
CA GLN A 74 5.92 -5.29 -7.26
C GLN A 74 4.41 -5.33 -7.51
N GLN A 75 3.81 -6.52 -7.59
CA GLN A 75 2.36 -6.70 -7.71
C GLN A 75 1.63 -6.07 -6.51
N GLU A 76 2.07 -6.34 -5.28
CA GLU A 76 1.50 -5.76 -4.06
C GLU A 76 1.59 -4.23 -4.05
N ILE A 77 2.73 -3.66 -4.47
CA ILE A 77 2.86 -2.20 -4.60
C ILE A 77 1.87 -1.66 -5.64
N ASP A 78 1.70 -2.34 -6.77
CA ASP A 78 0.79 -1.91 -7.82
C ASP A 78 -0.67 -1.96 -7.36
N THR A 79 -1.09 -3.08 -6.76
CA THR A 79 -2.43 -3.22 -6.17
C THR A 79 -2.69 -2.16 -5.11
N ARG A 80 -1.73 -1.88 -4.22
CA ARG A 80 -1.85 -0.81 -3.21
C ARG A 80 -1.93 0.57 -3.84
N CYS A 81 -1.12 0.84 -4.87
CA CYS A 81 -1.16 2.12 -5.59
C CYS A 81 -2.51 2.34 -6.27
N GLU A 82 -3.07 1.31 -6.89
CA GLU A 82 -4.39 1.36 -7.52
C GLU A 82 -5.48 1.55 -6.48
N GLY A 83 -5.46 0.80 -5.38
CA GLY A 83 -6.37 0.98 -4.26
C GLY A 83 -6.32 2.40 -3.68
N MET A 84 -5.12 2.96 -3.51
CA MET A 84 -4.95 4.34 -3.06
C MET A 84 -5.57 5.35 -4.04
N LYS A 85 -5.30 5.22 -5.34
CA LYS A 85 -5.92 6.09 -6.37
C LYS A 85 -7.43 5.99 -6.36
N PHE A 86 -7.96 4.79 -6.21
CA PHE A 86 -9.39 4.54 -6.14
C PHE A 86 -10.03 5.26 -4.94
N ILE A 87 -9.43 5.15 -3.75
CA ILE A 87 -9.89 5.85 -2.55
C ILE A 87 -9.80 7.38 -2.74
N THR A 88 -8.68 7.89 -3.28
CA THR A 88 -8.50 9.32 -3.53
C THR A 88 -9.55 9.85 -4.51
N ASN A 89 -9.84 9.11 -5.59
CA ASN A 89 -10.87 9.51 -6.55
C ASN A 89 -12.27 9.47 -5.94
N ARG A 90 -12.59 8.43 -5.17
CA ARG A 90 -13.89 8.29 -4.49
C ARG A 90 -14.14 9.41 -3.48
N PHE A 91 -13.11 9.79 -2.73
CA PHE A 91 -13.16 10.89 -1.77
C PHE A 91 -12.64 12.21 -2.34
N ALA A 92 -12.62 12.39 -3.67
CA ALA A 92 -12.11 13.60 -4.31
C ALA A 92 -12.89 14.86 -3.86
N VAL A 93 -14.17 14.73 -3.53
CA VAL A 93 -14.98 15.80 -2.88
C VAL A 93 -14.42 16.22 -1.53
N MET A 94 -13.74 15.33 -0.82
CA MET A 94 -13.07 15.69 0.44
C MET A 94 -11.77 16.44 0.20
N GLU A 95 -11.24 16.42 -1.03
CA GLU A 95 -10.02 17.14 -1.33
C GLU A 95 -10.27 18.65 -1.24
N PRO A 96 -9.47 19.36 -0.43
CA PRO A 96 -9.54 20.80 -0.26
C PRO A 96 -9.58 21.56 -1.58
N SER A 97 -8.68 21.20 -2.50
CA SER A 97 -8.53 21.74 -3.86
C SER A 97 -9.86 21.68 -4.60
N ASN A 98 -10.50 20.51 -4.57
CA ASN A 98 -11.72 20.27 -5.32
C ASN A 98 -12.94 20.98 -4.72
N ARG A 99 -12.98 21.13 -3.39
CA ARG A 99 -14.03 21.92 -2.73
C ARG A 99 -13.94 23.42 -3.05
N ILE A 100 -12.80 23.92 -3.50
CA ILE A 100 -12.56 25.36 -3.68
C ILE A 100 -12.74 25.79 -5.14
N GLU A 101 -12.19 25.03 -6.08
CA GLU A 101 -12.06 25.45 -7.50
C GLU A 101 -12.91 24.63 -8.48
N THR A 102 -13.36 23.43 -8.10
CA THR A 102 -14.07 22.53 -9.02
C THR A 102 -15.48 23.03 -9.33
N SER A 103 -15.88 22.88 -10.60
CA SER A 103 -17.22 23.16 -11.08
C SER A 103 -18.28 22.27 -10.39
N GLU A 104 -19.53 22.70 -10.34
CA GLU A 104 -20.62 21.90 -9.74
C GLU A 104 -20.87 20.59 -10.52
N THR A 105 -20.61 20.59 -11.82
CA THR A 105 -20.79 19.42 -12.70
C THR A 105 -19.76 18.32 -12.43
N GLU A 106 -18.49 18.68 -12.24
CA GLU A 106 -17.44 17.71 -11.86
C GLU A 106 -17.61 17.21 -10.43
N LEU A 107 -18.01 18.10 -9.52
CA LEU A 107 -18.31 17.77 -8.14
C LEU A 107 -19.45 16.74 -8.03
N SER A 108 -20.46 16.86 -8.89
CA SER A 108 -21.56 15.89 -8.99
C SER A 108 -21.06 14.49 -9.36
N LYS A 109 -20.12 14.36 -10.30
CA LYS A 109 -19.53 13.07 -10.69
C LYS A 109 -18.78 12.41 -9.53
N PHE A 110 -18.00 13.19 -8.76
CA PHE A 110 -17.31 12.68 -7.58
C PHE A 110 -18.30 12.24 -6.49
N LEU A 111 -19.39 12.98 -6.31
CA LEU A 111 -20.42 12.62 -5.34
C LEU A 111 -21.19 11.36 -5.71
N GLN A 112 -21.47 11.15 -6.99
CA GLN A 112 -22.12 9.93 -7.45
C GLN A 112 -21.29 8.70 -7.07
N SER A 113 -19.98 8.72 -7.35
CA SER A 113 -19.06 7.65 -6.97
C SER A 113 -18.99 7.42 -5.45
N LEU A 114 -19.11 8.50 -4.66
CA LEU A 114 -19.11 8.41 -3.20
C LEU A 114 -20.39 7.77 -2.67
N VAL A 115 -21.56 8.27 -3.10
CA VAL A 115 -22.87 7.85 -2.59
C VAL A 115 -23.21 6.41 -2.98
N GLU A 116 -22.72 5.92 -4.12
CA GLU A 116 -22.87 4.51 -4.51
C GLU A 116 -22.41 3.50 -3.44
N ASN A 117 -21.46 3.89 -2.58
CA ASN A 117 -20.86 3.00 -1.57
C ASN A 117 -21.21 3.43 -0.13
N TYR A 118 -21.84 4.58 0.03
CA TYR A 118 -22.18 5.19 1.31
C TYR A 118 -23.58 5.79 1.20
N TYR A 119 -24.58 4.91 1.27
CA TYR A 119 -26.00 5.28 1.11
C TYR A 119 -26.49 6.23 2.20
N GLU A 120 -25.76 6.33 3.32
CA GLU A 120 -26.02 7.31 4.38
C GLU A 120 -25.75 8.76 3.93
N LEU A 121 -25.02 8.94 2.83
CA LEU A 121 -24.71 10.26 2.28
C LEU A 121 -25.74 10.67 1.23
N SER A 122 -26.31 11.87 1.40
CA SER A 122 -27.11 12.51 0.36
C SER A 122 -26.24 13.37 -0.57
N ALA A 123 -26.22 13.06 -1.87
CA ALA A 123 -25.50 13.85 -2.88
C ALA A 123 -25.96 15.31 -2.88
N ASP A 124 -27.27 15.55 -2.89
CA ASP A 124 -27.87 16.89 -2.81
C ASP A 124 -27.52 17.59 -1.49
N GLY A 125 -27.57 16.83 -0.39
CA GLY A 125 -27.19 17.31 0.93
C GLY A 125 -25.72 17.73 1.05
N VAL A 126 -24.84 17.24 0.17
CA VAL A 126 -23.45 17.71 0.07
C VAL A 126 -23.33 18.88 -0.92
N LEU A 127 -23.92 18.76 -2.12
CA LEU A 127 -23.86 19.80 -3.17
C LEU A 127 -24.36 21.16 -2.66
N THR A 128 -25.54 21.19 -2.03
CA THR A 128 -26.19 22.43 -1.57
C THR A 128 -25.40 23.16 -0.48
N LYS A 129 -24.52 22.45 0.24
CA LYS A 129 -23.74 22.99 1.36
C LYS A 129 -22.35 23.46 0.96
N ILE A 130 -21.80 22.97 -0.14
CA ILE A 130 -20.47 23.36 -0.64
C ILE A 130 -20.37 24.87 -0.95
N PRO A 131 -21.35 25.52 -1.62
CA PRO A 131 -21.34 26.97 -1.80
C PRO A 131 -21.33 27.74 -0.48
N ARG A 132 -22.05 27.25 0.55
CA ARG A 132 -22.08 27.87 1.87
C ARG A 132 -20.68 27.86 2.49
N ILE A 133 -20.00 26.72 2.45
CA ILE A 133 -18.62 26.58 2.96
C ILE A 133 -17.65 27.46 2.18
N ARG A 134 -17.77 27.53 0.85
CA ARG A 134 -16.96 28.44 0.01
C ARG A 134 -17.09 29.90 0.44
N ARG A 135 -18.34 30.37 0.68
CA ARG A 135 -18.62 31.74 1.15
C ARG A 135 -18.09 31.97 2.55
N PHE A 136 -18.33 31.03 3.46
CA PHE A 136 -17.94 31.11 4.85
C PHE A 136 -16.41 31.07 5.03
N ARG A 137 -15.70 30.41 4.12
CA ARG A 137 -14.25 30.48 4.02
C ARG A 137 -13.80 31.88 3.59
N LYS A 138 -14.37 32.43 2.52
CA LYS A 138 -14.00 33.77 2.00
C LYS A 138 -14.15 34.85 3.07
N SER A 139 -15.16 34.77 3.93
CA SER A 139 -15.40 35.74 5.00
C SER A 139 -14.46 35.59 6.22
N ARG A 140 -13.83 34.43 6.41
CA ARG A 140 -13.03 34.10 7.60
C ARG A 140 -11.57 33.80 7.32
N GLN A 141 -11.11 34.07 6.10
CA GLN A 141 -9.73 33.82 5.69
C GLN A 141 -8.78 34.84 6.33
N SER A 142 -8.57 34.72 7.65
CA SER A 142 -7.40 35.28 8.30
C SER A 142 -6.17 34.46 7.88
N SER A 143 -5.07 35.15 7.65
CA SER A 143 -3.81 34.67 7.04
C SER A 143 -3.13 33.44 7.70
N LYS A 144 -3.71 32.86 8.75
CA LYS A 144 -3.14 31.76 9.55
C LYS A 144 -3.58 30.35 9.13
N ARG A 145 -4.67 30.17 8.36
CA ARG A 145 -5.13 28.83 7.91
C ARG A 145 -4.76 28.56 6.46
N ARG A 146 -3.47 28.32 6.19
CA ARG A 146 -3.01 27.76 4.91
C ARG A 146 -3.21 26.25 4.92
N GLY A 147 -3.92 25.74 3.91
CA GLY A 147 -4.21 24.32 3.73
C GLY A 147 -5.43 23.87 4.52
N TRP A 148 -6.58 23.81 3.85
CA TRP A 148 -7.65 22.94 4.34
C TRP A 148 -7.15 21.51 4.16
N THR A 149 -7.38 20.63 5.12
CA THR A 149 -7.26 19.17 4.98
C THR A 149 -8.57 18.59 5.51
N SER A 150 -8.87 17.31 5.24
CA SER A 150 -10.09 16.69 5.81
C SER A 150 -10.12 16.81 7.34
N LEU A 151 -8.96 16.71 8.00
CA LEU A 151 -8.81 16.93 9.44
C LEU A 151 -9.09 18.38 9.85
N ARG A 152 -8.47 19.37 9.20
CA ARG A 152 -8.71 20.79 9.50
C ARG A 152 -10.16 21.20 9.24
N PHE A 153 -10.82 20.57 8.26
CA PHE A 153 -12.25 20.76 8.03
C PHE A 153 -13.09 20.21 9.18
N SER A 154 -12.77 19.01 9.68
CA SER A 154 -13.46 18.45 10.86
C SER A 154 -13.27 19.30 12.11
N GLU A 155 -12.05 19.76 12.39
CA GLU A 155 -11.76 20.70 13.49
C GLU A 155 -12.56 21.99 13.36
N PHE A 156 -12.65 22.53 12.14
CA PHE A 156 -13.43 23.72 11.85
C PHE A 156 -14.94 23.52 12.08
N VAL A 157 -15.50 22.38 11.67
CA VAL A 157 -16.93 22.08 11.92
C VAL A 157 -17.22 22.01 13.42
N VAL A 158 -16.30 21.43 14.20
CA VAL A 158 -16.41 21.32 15.66
C VAL A 158 -16.30 22.70 16.32
N GLU A 159 -15.28 23.47 15.97
CA GLU A 159 -14.98 24.79 16.55
C GLU A 159 -16.13 25.79 16.37
N TYR A 160 -16.88 25.68 15.28
CA TYR A 160 -17.99 26.59 14.97
C TYR A 160 -19.36 25.94 15.08
N GLU A 161 -19.45 24.75 15.70
CA GLU A 161 -20.71 24.03 15.94
C GLU A 161 -21.57 23.85 14.68
N LEU A 162 -20.92 23.59 13.54
CA LEU A 162 -21.59 23.52 12.22
C LEU A 162 -22.16 22.13 11.91
N PHE A 163 -22.23 21.23 12.89
CA PHE A 163 -22.65 19.84 12.70
C PHE A 163 -24.02 19.73 12.01
N ASP A 164 -25.01 20.47 12.51
CA ASP A 164 -26.37 20.48 11.96
C ASP A 164 -26.44 21.19 10.60
N SER A 165 -25.50 22.10 10.35
CA SER A 165 -25.46 22.86 9.10
C SER A 165 -24.91 22.05 7.92
N VAL A 166 -23.93 21.18 8.18
CA VAL A 166 -23.21 20.40 7.15
C VAL A 166 -23.05 18.90 7.49
N PRO A 167 -24.13 18.20 7.90
CA PRO A 167 -24.03 16.85 8.47
C PRO A 167 -23.45 15.83 7.50
N ASN A 168 -23.88 15.83 6.23
CA ASN A 168 -23.37 14.90 5.21
C ASN A 168 -21.88 15.11 4.92
N LEU A 169 -21.42 16.37 4.87
CA LEU A 169 -20.03 16.66 4.57
C LEU A 169 -19.12 16.34 5.78
N PHE A 170 -19.63 16.54 6.99
CA PHE A 170 -18.94 16.10 8.20
C PHE A 170 -18.85 14.57 8.27
N LEU A 171 -19.96 13.86 7.97
CA LEU A 171 -19.98 12.40 7.93
C LEU A 171 -19.01 11.83 6.88
N ALA A 172 -19.02 12.38 5.66
CA ALA A 172 -18.07 11.99 4.61
C ALA A 172 -16.61 12.22 5.03
N SER A 173 -16.33 13.32 5.74
CA SER A 173 -15.00 13.60 6.28
C SER A 173 -14.60 12.57 7.34
N ARG A 174 -15.53 12.14 8.20
CA ARG A 174 -15.29 11.06 9.18
C ARG A 174 -15.02 9.72 8.52
N PHE A 175 -15.79 9.34 7.49
CA PHE A 175 -15.51 8.10 6.73
C PHE A 175 -14.11 8.11 6.15
N PHE A 176 -13.71 9.21 5.51
CA PHE A 176 -12.36 9.36 4.97
C PHE A 176 -11.27 9.22 6.04
N LEU A 177 -11.40 9.94 7.17
CA LEU A 177 -10.41 9.91 8.24
C LEU A 177 -10.33 8.54 8.91
N THR A 178 -11.46 7.86 9.11
CA THR A 178 -11.49 6.49 9.67
C THR A 178 -10.79 5.50 8.74
N LEU A 179 -11.00 5.59 7.42
CA LEU A 179 -10.28 4.76 6.46
C LEU A 179 -8.76 4.98 6.57
N CYS A 180 -8.31 6.23 6.62
CA CYS A 180 -6.89 6.55 6.77
C CYS A 180 -6.29 5.96 8.06
N VAL A 181 -7.00 6.07 9.19
CA VAL A 181 -6.53 5.55 10.48
C VAL A 181 -6.49 4.01 10.48
N SER A 182 -7.50 3.35 9.91
CA SER A 182 -7.52 1.89 9.79
C SER A 182 -6.36 1.37 8.95
N VAL A 183 -6.08 2.00 7.79
CA VAL A 183 -4.94 1.62 6.94
C VAL A 183 -3.62 1.80 7.68
N ALA A 184 -3.39 2.95 8.32
CA ALA A 184 -2.17 3.20 9.08
C ALA A 184 -1.99 2.23 10.26
N SER A 185 -3.09 1.82 10.89
CA SER A 185 -3.09 0.82 11.96
C SER A 185 -2.71 -0.57 11.42
N CYS A 186 -3.29 -0.99 10.30
CA CYS A 186 -2.96 -2.25 9.63
C CYS A 186 -1.47 -2.28 9.20
N GLU A 187 -0.95 -1.19 8.64
CA GLU A 187 0.47 -1.09 8.25
C GLU A 187 1.41 -1.20 9.46
N ARG A 188 1.07 -0.55 10.58
CA ARG A 188 1.84 -0.65 11.82
C ARG A 188 1.82 -2.07 12.39
N ASN A 189 0.67 -2.74 12.37
CA ASN A 189 0.54 -4.12 12.84
C ASN A 189 1.30 -5.09 11.94
N PHE A 190 1.25 -4.89 10.62
CA PHE A 190 2.05 -5.67 9.67
C PHE A 190 3.56 -5.48 9.88
N SER A 191 4.00 -4.23 10.11
CA SER A 191 5.40 -3.93 10.41
C SER A 191 5.90 -4.59 11.70
N LYS A 192 5.03 -4.67 12.72
CA LYS A 192 5.32 -5.43 13.95
C LYS A 192 5.43 -6.92 13.68
N LEU A 193 4.54 -7.47 12.85
CA LEU A 193 4.54 -8.89 12.49
C LEU A 193 5.80 -9.28 11.72
N ILE A 194 6.24 -8.46 10.75
CA ILE A 194 7.53 -8.66 10.06
C ILE A 194 8.69 -8.63 11.06
N LYS A 195 8.75 -7.60 11.93
CA LYS A 195 9.82 -7.48 12.93
C LYS A 195 9.87 -8.70 13.85
N ASN A 196 8.71 -9.18 14.32
CA ASN A 196 8.63 -10.37 15.17
C ASN A 196 9.09 -11.63 14.42
N CYS A 197 8.66 -11.83 13.17
CA CYS A 197 9.14 -12.97 12.36
C CYS A 197 10.66 -12.92 12.10
N CYS A 198 11.24 -11.73 11.93
CA CYS A 198 12.70 -11.60 11.79
C CYS A 198 13.43 -11.95 13.09
N LEU A 199 12.92 -11.50 14.25
CA LEU A 199 13.49 -11.79 15.55
C LEU A 199 13.35 -13.27 15.95
N GLU A 200 12.21 -13.89 15.69
CA GLU A 200 11.99 -15.32 15.98
C GLU A 200 12.94 -16.23 15.18
N ASN A 201 13.28 -15.83 13.95
CA ASN A 201 14.27 -16.53 13.13
C ASN A 201 15.72 -16.35 13.64
N GLU A 202 16.04 -15.23 14.29
CA GLU A 202 17.34 -15.02 14.94
C GLU A 202 17.46 -15.85 16.23
N THR A 203 16.41 -15.89 17.06
CA THR A 203 16.41 -16.68 18.30
C THR A 203 16.37 -18.19 18.05
N SER A 204 15.69 -18.64 16.99
CA SER A 204 15.64 -20.06 16.62
C SER A 204 16.99 -20.60 16.12
N LYS A 205 17.85 -19.73 15.55
CA LYS A 205 19.21 -20.10 15.15
C LYS A 205 20.18 -20.24 16.33
N GLN A 206 19.94 -19.55 17.45
CA GLN A 206 20.78 -19.68 18.64
C GLN A 206 20.47 -20.96 19.45
N LEU A 207 19.23 -21.46 19.39
CA LEU A 207 18.82 -22.66 20.13
C LEU A 207 19.16 -23.98 19.42
N SER A 208 19.60 -23.96 18.16
CA SER A 208 20.03 -25.16 17.42
C SER A 208 21.55 -25.42 17.46
N PHE A 209 22.31 -24.64 18.23
CA PHE A 209 23.76 -24.74 18.39
C PHE A 209 24.19 -25.17 19.81
N HIS A 210 23.36 -25.94 20.51
CA HIS A 210 23.72 -26.52 21.80
C HIS A 210 23.48 -28.03 21.86
#